data_AF-A0ABD3QAR8-F1
#
_entry.id   AF-A0ABD3QAR8-F1
#
_cell.length_a   1.000
_cell.length_b   1.000
_cell.length_c   1.000
_cell.angle_alpha   90.00
_cell.angle_beta   90.00
_cell.angle_gamma   90.00
#
_symmetry.space_group_name_H-M   'P 1'
#
loop_
_entity.id
_entity.type
_entity.pdbx_description
1 polymer ?
#
loop_
_entity_poly.entity_id
_entity_poly.type
_entity_poly.pdbx_seq_one_letter_code
_entity_poly.pdbx_strand_id
1 'polypeptide(L)'
;MAIPVFFVVLYCLSSSHAFTRSPLAHSIKPSFVINSLTNPIGSSKRCPSPPQASFSTIFDFTLANATTKQKSASSFERIDDAIMGGISLSALRDVPDKNYASWSGVCRIDGGGFCGMRTLPFETPLNATGQDGLFLDCWLASDPEPERRMWKMTVRTDPSRGEQVFQAQFDLKRAMDEASKASHKDGDDVWARVFVPFEDFQLVRGPRLIPDGPKLNVSGGLYQIGLTMSKFRIAVTTTEVENFRPGYFDMHIQRMGFYVKDESDSLGETVVPDTLTKEEADRKRPFILKLLLPVAKLFFSEKANRRRSAMKILREKRNMSRVRAILFGIKVRKGSMGTVPSVMKTMGILGVDSFRSVLGTALKVVLIYPLRLLGIVFRTIKKALGMKVQVPLRE
;
A
#
# COMPACT_ATOMS: atom_id res chain seq x y z
N MET A 1 23.71 -29.90 12.46
CA MET A 1 23.70 -28.80 11.47
C MET A 1 22.38 -28.82 10.73
N ALA A 2 21.44 -27.94 11.07
CA ALA A 2 20.15 -27.84 10.42
C ALA A 2 20.21 -26.73 9.35
N ILE A 3 20.04 -27.10 8.07
CA ILE A 3 19.92 -26.15 6.96
C ILE A 3 18.49 -25.59 6.99
N PRO A 4 18.26 -24.28 7.15
CA PRO A 4 16.92 -23.73 7.09
C PRO A 4 16.45 -23.73 5.63
N VAL A 5 15.44 -24.54 5.33
CA VAL A 5 14.78 -24.57 4.02
C VAL A 5 13.86 -23.35 3.92
N PHE A 6 14.31 -22.33 3.19
CA PHE A 6 13.50 -21.16 2.85
C PHE A 6 12.46 -21.54 1.78
N PHE A 7 11.20 -21.75 2.21
CA PHE A 7 10.06 -21.86 1.31
C PHE A 7 9.55 -20.47 0.92
N VAL A 8 9.88 -20.01 -0.28
CA VAL A 8 9.20 -18.88 -0.93
C VAL A 8 7.91 -19.42 -1.53
N VAL A 9 6.77 -19.22 -0.86
CA VAL A 9 5.48 -19.63 -1.39
C VAL A 9 4.83 -18.48 -2.15
N LEU A 10 4.87 -18.55 -3.49
CA LEU A 10 4.11 -17.67 -4.37
C LEU A 10 2.61 -17.99 -4.24
N TYR A 11 1.82 -17.10 -3.64
CA TYR A 11 0.37 -17.22 -3.60
C TYR A 11 -0.32 -16.19 -4.49
N CYS A 12 -0.93 -16.67 -5.57
CA CYS A 12 -1.98 -15.98 -6.32
C CYS A 12 -3.02 -17.02 -6.75
N LEU A 13 -4.19 -17.01 -6.12
CA LEU A 13 -5.39 -17.70 -6.60
C LEU A 13 -6.45 -16.63 -6.82
N SER A 14 -6.90 -16.49 -8.07
CA SER A 14 -8.07 -15.68 -8.41
C SER A 14 -9.32 -16.50 -8.09
N SER A 15 -10.06 -16.10 -7.06
CA SER A 15 -11.41 -16.59 -6.82
C SER A 15 -12.40 -15.59 -7.42
N SER A 16 -13.04 -15.97 -8.52
CA SER A 16 -14.14 -15.22 -9.12
C SER A 16 -15.45 -15.76 -8.53
N HIS A 17 -15.99 -15.12 -7.50
CA HIS A 17 -17.40 -15.27 -7.14
C HIS A 17 -18.16 -14.05 -7.64
N ALA A 18 -19.08 -14.29 -8.57
CA ALA A 18 -20.03 -13.30 -9.05
C ALA A 18 -21.16 -13.20 -8.01
N PHE A 19 -21.32 -12.04 -7.41
CA PHE A 19 -22.45 -11.71 -6.55
C PHE A 19 -23.40 -10.81 -7.34
N THR A 20 -24.57 -11.34 -7.69
CA THR A 20 -25.67 -10.59 -8.33
C THR A 20 -26.39 -9.76 -7.28
N ARG A 21 -26.38 -8.42 -7.41
CA ARG A 21 -27.26 -7.52 -6.65
C ARG A 21 -28.36 -6.97 -7.56
N SER A 22 -29.60 -7.12 -7.10
CA SER A 22 -30.81 -6.46 -7.60
C SER A 22 -30.90 -5.03 -7.04
N PRO A 23 -31.48 -4.06 -7.77
CA PRO A 23 -31.72 -2.72 -7.24
C PRO A 23 -33.13 -2.60 -6.68
N LEU A 24 -33.25 -2.20 -5.41
CA LEU A 24 -34.48 -1.62 -4.88
C LEU A 24 -34.18 -0.19 -4.44
N ALA A 25 -34.78 0.75 -5.16
CA ALA A 25 -34.80 2.16 -4.86
C ALA A 25 -35.91 2.43 -3.84
N HIS A 26 -35.58 3.11 -2.74
CA HIS A 26 -36.57 3.85 -1.97
C HIS A 26 -36.03 5.24 -1.63
N SER A 27 -36.74 6.22 -2.19
CA SER A 27 -36.67 7.63 -1.90
C SER A 27 -37.39 7.89 -0.57
N ILE A 28 -36.70 8.42 0.43
CA ILE A 28 -37.32 9.07 1.59
C ILE A 28 -36.51 10.32 1.96
N LYS A 29 -37.20 11.46 1.89
CA LYS A 29 -36.94 12.74 2.58
C LYS A 29 -38.29 13.14 3.20
N PRO A 30 -38.37 14.16 4.06
CA PRO A 30 -37.43 14.66 5.07
C PRO A 30 -38.16 14.94 6.41
N SER A 31 -37.47 15.34 7.48
CA SER A 31 -37.92 16.45 8.35
C SER A 31 -36.84 16.81 9.37
N PHE A 32 -36.43 18.07 9.34
CA PHE A 32 -35.58 18.73 10.32
C PHE A 32 -36.51 19.34 11.38
N VAL A 33 -36.28 19.04 12.65
CA VAL A 33 -36.90 19.75 13.79
C VAL A 33 -35.77 20.37 14.59
N ILE A 34 -35.70 21.70 14.57
CA ILE A 34 -34.79 22.48 15.40
C ILE A 34 -35.54 22.78 16.71
N ASN A 35 -35.12 22.16 17.80
CA ASN A 35 -35.51 22.58 19.14
C ASN A 35 -34.32 23.28 19.79
N SER A 36 -34.45 24.60 19.99
CA SER A 36 -33.52 25.39 20.80
C SER A 36 -33.78 25.11 22.27
N LEU A 37 -32.79 24.55 22.97
CA LEU A 37 -32.75 24.51 24.42
C LEU A 37 -31.53 25.30 24.89
N THR A 38 -31.81 26.48 25.42
CA THR A 38 -30.88 27.30 26.20
C THR A 38 -30.60 26.60 27.53
N ASN A 39 -29.34 26.27 27.79
CA ASN A 39 -28.88 25.80 29.10
C ASN A 39 -27.71 26.67 29.61
N PRO A 40 -27.55 26.75 30.94
CA PRO A 40 -26.89 27.87 31.60
C PRO A 40 -25.36 27.76 31.64
N ILE A 41 -24.76 28.93 31.80
CA ILE A 41 -23.34 29.22 31.98
C ILE A 41 -22.78 28.37 33.14
N GLY A 42 -21.98 27.36 32.80
CA GLY A 42 -21.26 26.53 33.76
C GLY A 42 -19.78 26.44 33.38
N SER A 43 -18.93 26.92 34.28
CA SER A 43 -17.51 26.57 34.48
C SER A 43 -16.70 26.23 33.22
N SER A 44 -15.86 27.20 32.80
CA SER A 44 -14.82 27.01 31.78
C SER A 44 -13.84 25.90 32.20
N LYS A 45 -14.12 24.67 31.76
CA LYS A 45 -13.10 23.62 31.60
C LYS A 45 -12.10 24.16 30.58
N ARG A 46 -10.92 24.57 31.03
CA ARG A 46 -9.78 24.81 30.13
C ARG A 46 -9.58 23.54 29.31
N CYS A 47 -9.76 23.64 28.00
CA CYS A 47 -9.33 22.59 27.10
C CYS A 47 -7.85 22.32 27.37
N PRO A 48 -7.43 21.08 27.59
CA PRO A 48 -6.00 20.77 27.70
C PRO A 48 -5.33 21.28 26.42
N SER A 49 -4.31 22.11 26.58
CA SER A 49 -3.47 22.51 25.47
C SER A 49 -2.94 21.25 24.78
N PRO A 50 -2.83 21.22 23.45
CA PRO A 50 -2.28 20.07 22.74
C PRO A 50 -0.90 19.73 23.33
N PRO A 51 -0.58 18.44 23.50
CA PRO A 51 0.69 18.02 24.08
C PRO A 51 1.83 18.64 23.28
N GLN A 52 2.76 19.30 23.98
CA GLN A 52 3.99 19.79 23.37
C GLN A 52 4.83 18.58 22.96
N ALA A 53 5.41 18.61 21.77
CA ALA A 53 6.26 17.55 21.27
C ALA A 53 7.47 18.17 20.57
N SER A 54 8.62 17.49 20.67
CA SER A 54 9.83 17.83 19.92
C SER A 54 9.89 17.02 18.63
N PHE A 55 10.43 17.60 17.56
CA PHE A 55 10.41 17.00 16.23
C PHE A 55 11.81 16.85 15.62
N SER A 56 12.14 15.65 15.17
CA SER A 56 13.34 15.38 14.37
C SER A 56 12.93 15.06 12.94
N THR A 57 13.07 16.02 12.03
CA THR A 57 12.62 15.87 10.63
C THR A 57 13.62 15.04 9.83
N ILE A 58 13.12 13.99 9.15
CA ILE A 58 13.92 13.13 8.27
C ILE A 58 13.80 13.60 6.82
N PHE A 59 12.58 13.92 6.40
CA PHE A 59 12.27 14.43 5.07
C PHE A 59 11.53 15.75 5.20
N ASP A 60 12.11 16.82 4.68
CA ASP A 60 11.51 18.15 4.64
C ASP A 60 11.37 18.64 3.19
N PHE A 61 10.14 18.65 2.69
CA PHE A 61 9.79 19.14 1.36
C PHE A 61 9.45 20.64 1.37
N THR A 62 9.51 21.30 2.53
CA THR A 62 9.33 22.76 2.67
C THR A 62 10.62 23.53 2.36
N LEU A 63 11.77 22.85 2.32
CA LEU A 63 13.06 23.47 2.05
C LEU A 63 13.11 24.06 0.63
N ALA A 64 13.67 25.26 0.51
CA ALA A 64 13.86 25.93 -0.79
C ALA A 64 14.85 25.20 -1.71
N ASN A 65 15.70 24.31 -1.17
CA ASN A 65 16.71 23.58 -1.93
C ASN A 65 16.06 22.47 -2.78
N ALA A 66 15.91 22.73 -4.08
CA ALA A 66 15.35 21.78 -5.05
C ALA A 66 16.11 20.44 -5.11
N THR A 67 17.43 20.46 -4.99
CA THR A 67 18.26 19.24 -5.00
C THR A 67 17.94 18.34 -3.81
N THR A 68 17.77 18.92 -2.62
CA THR A 68 17.42 18.18 -1.40
C THR A 68 16.01 17.61 -1.48
N LYS A 69 15.04 18.36 -2.01
CA LYS A 69 13.67 17.87 -2.23
C LYS A 69 13.62 16.73 -3.24
N GLN A 70 14.33 16.88 -4.36
CA GLN A 70 14.41 15.85 -5.39
C GLN A 70 15.10 14.59 -4.86
N LYS A 71 16.20 14.74 -4.11
CA LYS A 71 16.86 13.62 -3.40
C LYS A 71 15.85 12.89 -2.51
N SER A 72 15.16 13.64 -1.64
CA SER A 72 14.14 13.10 -0.74
C SER A 72 13.04 12.33 -1.48
N ALA A 73 12.48 12.89 -2.56
CA ALA A 73 11.45 12.22 -3.35
C ALA A 73 11.99 10.95 -4.05
N SER A 74 13.22 11.00 -4.56
CA SER A 74 13.88 9.87 -5.24
C SER A 74 14.27 8.72 -4.31
N SER A 75 14.40 8.98 -3.01
CA SER A 75 14.60 7.96 -1.99
C SER A 75 13.40 7.02 -1.86
N PHE A 76 12.22 7.36 -2.40
CA PHE A 76 11.04 6.51 -2.34
C PHE A 76 10.86 5.63 -3.59
N GLU A 77 10.53 4.37 -3.36
CA GLU A 77 10.05 3.44 -4.37
C GLU A 77 8.57 3.07 -4.15
N ARG A 78 7.92 2.75 -5.27
CA ARG A 78 6.51 2.36 -5.33
C ARG A 78 6.31 0.91 -4.85
N ILE A 79 5.31 0.70 -3.99
CA ILE A 79 4.80 -0.60 -3.57
C ILE A 79 3.28 -0.62 -3.75
N ASP A 80 2.82 -0.71 -4.99
CA ASP A 80 1.39 -0.89 -5.26
C ASP A 80 1.01 -2.38 -5.26
N ASP A 81 -0.27 -2.64 -5.45
CA ASP A 81 -0.86 -3.99 -5.52
C ASP A 81 -0.44 -4.87 -6.71
N ALA A 82 0.47 -4.42 -7.57
CA ALA A 82 0.99 -5.21 -8.68
C ALA A 82 1.56 -6.57 -8.23
N ILE A 83 2.12 -6.64 -7.01
CA ILE A 83 2.60 -7.88 -6.39
C ILE A 83 1.50 -8.92 -6.14
N MET A 84 0.25 -8.47 -5.96
CA MET A 84 -0.93 -9.32 -5.78
C MET A 84 -1.71 -9.53 -7.09
N GLY A 85 -1.14 -9.07 -8.21
CA GLY A 85 -1.81 -9.10 -9.52
C GLY A 85 -2.65 -7.86 -9.82
N GLY A 86 -2.52 -6.81 -8.99
CA GLY A 86 -3.26 -5.57 -9.17
C GLY A 86 -2.69 -4.64 -10.23
N ILE A 87 -3.40 -3.53 -10.41
CA ILE A 87 -3.17 -2.51 -11.44
C ILE A 87 -3.25 -1.09 -10.89
N SER A 88 -3.19 -0.95 -9.57
CA SER A 88 -3.09 0.34 -8.91
C SER A 88 -1.77 1.00 -9.25
N LEU A 89 -1.76 2.33 -9.16
CA LEU A 89 -0.62 3.15 -9.51
C LEU A 89 -0.47 4.27 -8.51
N SER A 90 0.71 4.44 -7.94
CA SER A 90 1.08 5.65 -7.22
C SER A 90 2.54 6.06 -7.47
N ALA A 91 2.85 7.32 -7.16
CA ALA A 91 4.21 7.82 -7.10
C ALA A 91 4.28 8.99 -6.12
N LEU A 92 5.39 9.10 -5.40
CA LEU A 92 5.80 10.35 -4.75
C LEU A 92 6.57 11.19 -5.76
N ARG A 93 6.26 12.47 -5.85
CA ARG A 93 6.95 13.41 -6.72
C ARG A 93 7.20 14.71 -5.97
N ASP A 94 8.41 15.25 -6.10
CA ASP A 94 8.62 16.66 -5.80
C ASP A 94 7.77 17.51 -6.76
N VAL A 95 7.17 18.57 -6.24
CA VAL A 95 6.38 19.50 -7.03
C VAL A 95 7.20 20.79 -7.16
N PRO A 96 7.61 21.16 -8.39
CA PRO A 96 8.38 22.39 -8.62
C PRO A 96 7.69 23.60 -7.99
N ASP A 97 8.47 24.46 -7.36
CA ASP A 97 8.03 25.72 -6.75
C ASP A 97 6.95 25.60 -5.65
N LYS A 98 6.77 24.38 -5.12
CA LYS A 98 5.91 24.11 -3.96
C LYS A 98 6.74 23.64 -2.77
N ASN A 99 6.20 23.91 -1.58
CA ASN A 99 6.74 23.52 -0.29
C ASN A 99 6.25 22.13 0.17
N TYR A 100 5.93 21.24 -0.78
CA TYR A 100 5.47 19.88 -0.50
C TYR A 100 5.82 18.93 -1.64
N ALA A 101 5.83 17.64 -1.34
CA ALA A 101 5.79 16.57 -2.34
C ALA A 101 4.36 16.04 -2.49
N SER A 102 3.98 15.62 -3.70
CA SER A 102 2.68 14.97 -3.98
C SER A 102 2.86 13.46 -4.04
N TRP A 103 2.21 12.74 -3.12
CA TRP A 103 1.96 11.32 -3.25
C TRP A 103 0.57 11.10 -3.83
N SER A 104 0.53 10.82 -5.13
CA SER A 104 -0.72 10.68 -5.87
C SER A 104 -0.77 9.44 -6.73
N GLY A 105 -1.99 9.04 -7.09
CA GLY A 105 -2.21 7.79 -7.78
C GLY A 105 -3.68 7.45 -8.05
N VAL A 106 -3.90 6.26 -8.61
CA VAL A 106 -5.23 5.68 -8.81
C VAL A 106 -5.25 4.28 -8.19
N CYS A 107 -5.96 4.14 -7.08
CA CYS A 107 -6.17 2.86 -6.41
C CYS A 107 -7.36 2.11 -7.05
N ARG A 108 -7.14 0.85 -7.42
CA ARG A 108 -8.11 -0.01 -8.11
C ARG A 108 -8.27 -1.31 -7.33
N ILE A 109 -9.51 -1.79 -7.24
CA ILE A 109 -9.83 -3.02 -6.51
C ILE A 109 -9.45 -4.31 -7.27
N ASP A 110 -9.17 -4.21 -8.57
CA ASP A 110 -8.74 -5.36 -9.38
C ASP A 110 -7.34 -5.81 -8.93
N GLY A 111 -7.26 -6.98 -8.29
CA GLY A 111 -6.00 -7.66 -7.96
C GLY A 111 -5.32 -7.21 -6.66
N GLY A 112 -5.83 -6.19 -5.95
CA GLY A 112 -5.41 -5.96 -4.57
C GLY A 112 -6.01 -4.76 -3.86
N GLY A 113 -6.18 -3.61 -4.50
CA GLY A 113 -6.82 -2.46 -3.84
C GLY A 113 -5.94 -1.74 -2.85
N PHE A 114 -4.66 -1.54 -3.18
CA PHE A 114 -3.80 -0.64 -2.42
C PHE A 114 -2.77 0.07 -3.29
N CYS A 115 -2.39 1.26 -2.84
CA CYS A 115 -1.26 2.05 -3.32
C CYS A 115 -0.28 2.26 -2.17
N GLY A 116 1.01 2.20 -2.46
CA GLY A 116 2.01 2.32 -1.40
C GLY A 116 3.32 2.87 -1.93
N MET A 117 4.08 3.45 -1.01
CA MET A 117 5.46 3.87 -1.22
C MET A 117 6.27 3.55 0.01
N ARG A 118 7.58 3.34 -0.17
CA ARG A 118 8.53 3.29 0.93
C ARG A 118 9.86 3.86 0.49
N THR A 119 10.70 4.23 1.44
CA THR A 119 12.09 4.52 1.16
C THR A 119 12.79 3.26 0.64
N LEU A 120 13.76 3.43 -0.25
CA LEU A 120 14.83 2.46 -0.45
C LEU A 120 15.53 2.24 0.90
N PRO A 121 16.11 1.04 1.15
CA PRO A 121 16.76 0.79 2.43
C PRO A 121 17.83 1.84 2.72
N PHE A 122 17.83 2.40 3.92
CA PHE A 122 18.87 3.34 4.34
C PHE A 122 20.22 2.62 4.39
N GLU A 123 21.28 3.33 4.01
CA GLU A 123 22.65 2.81 4.13
C GLU A 123 23.04 2.62 5.60
N THR A 124 22.75 3.64 6.40
CA THR A 124 22.85 3.62 7.86
C THR A 124 21.44 3.66 8.45
N PRO A 125 21.08 2.76 9.37
CA PRO A 125 19.75 2.77 9.97
C PRO A 125 19.50 4.08 10.72
N LEU A 126 18.28 4.61 10.63
CA LEU A 126 17.89 5.81 11.34
C LEU A 126 17.84 5.53 12.84
N ASN A 127 18.54 6.34 13.65
CA ASN A 127 18.47 6.21 15.09
C ASN A 127 17.10 6.69 15.58
N ALA A 128 16.28 5.73 16.01
CA ALA A 128 14.95 5.99 16.58
C ALA A 128 14.92 5.75 18.10
N THR A 129 16.10 5.59 18.74
CA THR A 129 16.19 5.39 20.18
C THR A 129 15.76 6.67 20.91
N GLY A 130 14.91 6.54 21.92
CA GLY A 130 14.37 7.68 22.69
C GLY A 130 13.24 8.44 21.99
N GLN A 131 12.82 8.01 20.79
CA GLN A 131 11.69 8.60 20.07
C GLN A 131 10.40 7.84 20.40
N ASP A 132 9.27 8.55 20.47
CA ASP A 132 7.96 7.95 20.78
C ASP A 132 7.24 7.41 19.54
N GLY A 133 7.57 7.94 18.36
CA GLY A 133 6.94 7.51 17.13
C GLY A 133 7.36 8.33 15.91
N LEU A 134 6.56 8.22 14.87
CA LEU A 134 6.71 8.96 13.62
C LEU A 134 5.62 10.02 13.49
N PHE A 135 5.96 11.17 12.90
CA PHE A 135 4.97 12.18 12.50
C PHE A 135 4.94 12.36 10.98
N LEU A 136 3.80 12.86 10.50
CA LEU A 136 3.57 13.21 9.10
C LEU A 136 2.76 14.51 9.02
N ASP A 137 3.32 15.53 8.39
CA ASP A 137 2.62 16.78 8.05
C ASP A 137 2.10 16.67 6.62
N CYS A 138 0.78 16.59 6.48
CA CYS A 138 0.16 16.31 5.19
C CYS A 138 -1.21 16.97 5.00
N TRP A 139 -1.63 17.05 3.75
CA TRP A 139 -2.96 17.50 3.34
C TRP A 139 -3.51 16.57 2.26
N LEU A 140 -4.76 16.12 2.39
CA LEU A 140 -5.40 15.29 1.37
C LEU A 140 -6.16 16.16 0.36
N ALA A 141 -5.49 16.54 -0.73
CA ALA A 141 -6.04 17.42 -1.75
C ALA A 141 -7.15 16.79 -2.61
N SER A 142 -7.13 15.45 -2.76
CA SER A 142 -7.98 14.77 -3.75
C SER A 142 -9.41 14.41 -3.33
N ASP A 143 -9.68 14.28 -2.03
CA ASP A 143 -10.87 13.57 -1.55
C ASP A 143 -11.31 14.05 -0.16
N PRO A 144 -12.59 14.46 0.03
CA PRO A 144 -13.12 14.85 1.33
C PRO A 144 -13.50 13.68 2.26
N GLU A 145 -13.41 12.42 1.81
CA GLU A 145 -13.78 11.22 2.59
C GLU A 145 -12.54 10.33 2.93
N PRO A 146 -11.52 10.84 3.65
CA PRO A 146 -10.31 10.08 3.98
C PRO A 146 -10.59 8.77 4.74
N GLU A 147 -11.68 8.71 5.52
CA GLU A 147 -12.10 7.55 6.32
C GLU A 147 -12.57 6.34 5.49
N ARG A 148 -12.89 6.55 4.21
CA ARG A 148 -13.27 5.46 3.28
C ARG A 148 -12.07 4.72 2.70
N ARG A 149 -10.88 4.97 3.24
CA ARG A 149 -9.60 4.35 2.89
C ARG A 149 -8.81 4.07 4.17
N MET A 150 -8.04 2.98 4.19
CA MET A 150 -7.09 2.76 5.27
C MET A 150 -5.77 3.43 4.96
N TRP A 151 -5.33 4.29 5.88
CA TRP A 151 -4.01 4.89 5.85
C TRP A 151 -3.11 4.19 6.85
N LYS A 152 -1.92 3.83 6.39
CA LYS A 152 -0.95 3.07 7.17
C LYS A 152 0.44 3.64 7.01
N MET A 153 1.21 3.58 8.09
CA MET A 153 2.64 3.78 8.07
C MET A 153 3.34 2.45 8.24
N THR A 154 4.48 2.27 7.59
CA THR A 154 5.23 1.01 7.60
C THR A 154 6.68 1.26 7.96
N VAL A 155 7.27 0.43 8.81
CA VAL A 155 8.70 0.49 9.13
C VAL A 155 9.36 -0.88 9.07
N ARG A 156 10.69 -0.88 8.93
CA ARG A 156 11.54 -2.07 9.08
C ARG A 156 12.68 -1.81 10.03
N THR A 157 12.99 -2.81 10.84
CA THR A 157 14.12 -2.84 11.78
C THR A 157 15.27 -3.72 11.26
N ASP A 158 15.16 -4.18 10.01
CA ASP A 158 16.16 -5.01 9.35
C ASP A 158 16.31 -4.60 7.87
N PRO A 159 17.50 -4.81 7.27
CA PRO A 159 17.75 -4.46 5.88
C PRO A 159 17.11 -5.43 4.87
N SER A 160 16.46 -6.50 5.31
CA SER A 160 15.90 -7.50 4.41
C SER A 160 14.59 -7.00 3.78
N ARG A 161 14.38 -7.37 2.52
CA ARG A 161 13.12 -7.13 1.78
C ARG A 161 12.14 -8.29 1.97
N GLY A 162 12.08 -8.85 3.18
CA GLY A 162 11.19 -9.97 3.52
C GLY A 162 9.70 -9.64 3.40
N GLU A 163 8.86 -10.66 3.49
CA GLU A 163 7.40 -10.52 3.44
C GLU A 163 6.82 -9.82 4.69
N GLN A 164 7.56 -9.87 5.80
CA GLN A 164 7.16 -9.29 7.07
C GLN A 164 7.62 -7.83 7.17
N VAL A 165 6.77 -7.00 7.78
CA VAL A 165 7.00 -5.57 7.99
C VAL A 165 6.17 -5.12 9.20
N PHE A 166 6.60 -4.09 9.90
CA PHE A 166 5.77 -3.47 10.94
C PHE A 166 4.84 -2.45 10.31
N GLN A 167 3.56 -2.47 10.66
CA GLN A 167 2.56 -1.52 10.17
C GLN A 167 1.73 -0.97 11.32
N ALA A 168 1.44 0.33 11.25
CA ALA A 168 0.47 0.99 12.11
C ALA A 168 -0.61 1.67 11.22
N GLN A 169 -1.86 1.63 11.67
CA GLN A 169 -2.96 2.39 11.05
C GLN A 169 -3.02 3.76 11.71
N PHE A 170 -3.39 4.79 10.95
CA PHE A 170 -3.65 6.12 11.52
C PHE A 170 -4.95 6.71 10.97
N ASP A 171 -5.60 7.53 11.80
CA ASP A 171 -6.85 8.19 11.46
C ASP A 171 -6.59 9.56 10.82
N LEU A 172 -6.55 9.58 9.48
CA LEU A 172 -6.36 10.80 8.72
C LEU A 172 -7.55 11.76 8.85
N LYS A 173 -8.78 11.25 8.99
CA LYS A 173 -9.98 12.09 9.12
C LYS A 173 -9.91 12.89 10.41
N ARG A 174 -9.58 12.21 11.52
CA ARG A 174 -9.40 12.87 12.82
C ARG A 174 -8.33 13.95 12.76
N ALA A 175 -7.16 13.66 12.18
CA ALA A 175 -6.08 14.64 12.07
C ALA A 175 -6.47 15.86 11.22
N MET A 176 -7.21 15.66 10.12
CA MET A 176 -7.72 16.76 9.30
C MET A 176 -8.78 17.59 10.04
N ASP A 177 -9.70 16.95 10.77
CA ASP A 177 -10.72 17.66 11.55
C ASP A 177 -10.13 18.51 12.68
N GLU A 178 -9.10 17.99 13.36
CA GLU A 178 -8.37 18.72 14.40
C GLU A 178 -7.65 19.94 13.81
N ALA A 179 -6.98 19.76 12.67
CA ALA A 179 -6.33 20.86 11.96
C ALA A 179 -7.33 21.92 11.45
N SER A 180 -8.49 21.50 10.92
CA SER A 180 -9.54 22.43 10.49
C SER A 180 -10.09 23.26 11.64
N LYS A 181 -10.22 22.68 12.84
CA LYS A 181 -10.68 23.43 14.03
C LYS A 181 -9.64 24.43 14.53
N ALA A 182 -8.36 24.13 14.36
CA ALA A 182 -7.26 25.00 14.74
C ALA A 182 -7.01 26.13 13.72
N SER A 183 -7.35 25.92 12.45
CA SER A 183 -7.25 26.95 11.42
C SER A 183 -8.41 27.94 11.54
N HIS A 184 -8.09 29.20 11.85
CA HIS A 184 -9.07 30.29 11.94
C HIS A 184 -9.41 30.96 10.60
N LYS A 185 -8.87 30.45 9.49
CA LYS A 185 -9.06 31.04 8.15
C LYS A 185 -9.86 30.11 7.25
N ASP A 186 -11.03 30.58 6.82
CA ASP A 186 -11.79 29.98 5.74
C ASP A 186 -11.00 30.08 4.42
N GLY A 187 -10.77 28.94 3.78
CA GLY A 187 -10.25 28.86 2.40
C GLY A 187 -8.77 28.50 2.23
N ASP A 188 -7.98 28.37 3.31
CA ASP A 188 -6.59 27.91 3.22
C ASP A 188 -6.50 26.36 3.25
N ASP A 189 -5.47 25.81 2.61
CA ASP A 189 -5.17 24.37 2.65
C ASP A 189 -4.94 23.92 4.10
N VAL A 190 -5.75 22.96 4.56
CA VAL A 190 -5.69 22.46 5.94
C VAL A 190 -4.60 21.40 6.06
N TRP A 191 -3.45 21.81 6.59
CA TRP A 191 -2.34 20.93 6.91
C TRP A 191 -2.57 20.21 8.23
N ALA A 192 -2.68 18.89 8.16
CA ALA A 192 -2.85 18.00 9.29
C ALA A 192 -1.50 17.40 9.72
N ARG A 193 -1.28 17.35 11.04
CA ARG A 193 -0.18 16.60 11.64
C ARG A 193 -0.70 15.27 12.18
N VAL A 194 -0.22 14.17 11.61
CA VAL A 194 -0.52 12.82 12.06
C VAL A 194 0.61 12.34 12.96
N PHE A 195 0.27 11.81 14.13
CA PHE A 195 1.20 11.11 15.01
C PHE A 195 0.95 9.60 14.95
N VAL A 196 2.03 8.83 14.80
CA VAL A 196 1.99 7.36 14.75
C VAL A 196 2.97 6.80 15.79
N PRO A 197 2.48 6.51 17.02
CA PRO A 197 3.29 5.94 18.09
C PRO A 197 3.95 4.62 17.70
N PHE A 198 5.18 4.36 18.17
CA PHE A 198 5.84 3.08 17.94
C PHE A 198 5.11 1.88 18.56
N GLU A 199 4.37 2.11 19.64
CA GLU A 199 3.53 1.09 20.29
C GLU A 199 2.36 0.61 19.41
N ASP A 200 1.92 1.40 18.43
CA ASP A 200 0.84 1.05 17.51
C ASP A 200 1.31 0.16 16.35
N PHE A 201 2.62 0.02 16.16
CA PHE A 201 3.19 -0.79 15.10
C PHE A 201 3.11 -2.29 15.42
N GLN A 202 2.44 -3.02 14.54
CA GLN A 202 2.24 -4.45 14.66
C GLN A 202 2.97 -5.19 13.54
N LEU A 203 3.54 -6.35 13.84
CA LEU A 203 4.17 -7.18 12.84
C LEU A 203 3.12 -7.84 11.94
N VAL A 204 3.20 -7.58 10.63
CA VAL A 204 2.26 -8.11 9.65
C VAL A 204 2.96 -8.90 8.55
N ARG A 205 2.20 -9.74 7.86
CA ARG A 205 2.55 -10.38 6.60
C ARG A 205 1.50 -10.03 5.54
N GLY A 206 1.83 -9.12 4.63
CA GLY A 206 0.85 -8.51 3.73
C GLY A 206 -0.19 -7.72 4.54
N PRO A 207 -1.50 -7.92 4.33
CA PRO A 207 -2.54 -7.25 5.13
C PRO A 207 -2.82 -7.94 6.48
N ARG A 208 -2.23 -9.11 6.74
CA ARG A 208 -2.57 -9.94 7.90
C ARG A 208 -1.64 -9.69 9.08
N LEU A 209 -2.24 -9.46 10.23
CA LEU A 209 -1.55 -9.46 11.52
C LEU A 209 -0.93 -10.83 11.77
N ILE A 210 0.29 -10.87 12.29
CA ILE A 210 0.88 -12.07 12.85
C ILE A 210 0.50 -12.08 14.34
N PRO A 211 -0.41 -12.98 14.76
CA PRO A 211 -0.72 -13.14 16.18
C PRO A 211 0.57 -13.42 16.95
N ASP A 212 0.70 -12.81 18.13
CA ASP A 212 1.86 -12.97 19.01
C ASP A 212 3.20 -12.54 18.36
N GLY A 213 3.15 -11.71 17.32
CA GLY A 213 4.35 -11.11 16.73
C GLY A 213 5.09 -10.24 17.76
N PRO A 214 6.43 -10.19 17.71
CA PRO A 214 7.20 -9.32 18.60
C PRO A 214 6.78 -7.87 18.42
N LYS A 215 6.80 -7.09 19.51
CA LYS A 215 6.64 -5.64 19.45
C LYS A 215 7.78 -5.02 18.63
N LEU A 216 7.52 -3.86 18.04
CA LEU A 216 8.55 -3.09 17.34
C LEU A 216 9.70 -2.77 18.31
N ASN A 217 10.92 -3.18 17.95
CA ASN A 217 12.12 -2.81 18.68
C ASN A 217 12.99 -1.91 17.80
N VAL A 218 13.12 -0.64 18.19
CA VAL A 218 13.85 0.39 17.43
C VAL A 218 15.29 0.58 17.88
N SER A 219 15.80 -0.21 18.83
CA SER A 219 17.16 -0.06 19.37
C SER A 219 18.27 -0.25 18.33
N GLY A 220 18.00 -1.02 17.26
CA GLY A 220 18.90 -1.20 16.11
C GLY A 220 18.69 -0.17 15.00
N GLY A 221 17.80 0.80 15.21
CA GLY A 221 17.36 1.79 14.23
C GLY A 221 16.37 1.26 13.19
N LEU A 222 15.94 2.17 12.31
CA LEU A 222 15.00 1.88 11.23
C LEU A 222 15.72 1.85 9.89
N TYR A 223 15.47 0.82 9.09
CA TYR A 223 16.06 0.64 7.76
C TYR A 223 15.16 1.13 6.64
N GLN A 224 13.84 1.22 6.85
CA GLN A 224 12.87 1.71 5.87
C GLN A 224 11.68 2.36 6.55
N ILE A 225 11.11 3.38 5.92
CA ILE A 225 9.84 4.00 6.28
C ILE A 225 8.94 4.02 5.04
N GLY A 226 7.64 3.87 5.19
CA GLY A 226 6.70 3.91 4.08
C GLY A 226 5.29 4.28 4.46
N LEU A 227 4.49 4.60 3.44
CA LEU A 227 3.09 4.95 3.54
C LEU A 227 2.27 4.05 2.62
N THR A 228 1.09 3.66 3.06
CA THR A 228 0.18 2.81 2.28
C THR A 228 -1.26 3.26 2.45
N MET A 229 -1.95 3.40 1.33
CA MET A 229 -3.39 3.60 1.25
C MET A 229 -4.01 2.31 0.72
N SER A 230 -4.93 1.71 1.49
CA SER A 230 -5.40 0.35 1.24
C SER A 230 -6.89 0.18 1.50
N LYS A 231 -7.50 -0.81 0.84
CA LYS A 231 -8.82 -1.32 1.20
C LYS A 231 -8.81 -2.25 2.41
N PHE A 232 -7.65 -2.71 2.88
CA PHE A 232 -7.55 -3.71 3.94
C PHE A 232 -7.19 -3.10 5.29
N ARG A 233 -7.91 -3.47 6.35
CA ARG A 233 -7.53 -3.22 7.74
C ARG A 233 -6.42 -4.18 8.17
N ILE A 234 -5.61 -3.80 9.18
CA ILE A 234 -4.72 -4.77 9.84
C ILE A 234 -5.60 -5.61 10.76
N ALA A 235 -5.70 -6.89 10.46
CA ALA A 235 -6.44 -7.87 11.24
C ALA A 235 -5.82 -9.26 11.00
N VAL A 236 -6.12 -10.22 11.88
CA VAL A 236 -5.64 -11.61 11.73
C VAL A 236 -6.13 -12.21 10.41
N THR A 237 -7.37 -11.91 10.05
CA THR A 237 -7.98 -12.23 8.76
C THR A 237 -7.96 -11.03 7.83
N THR A 238 -7.98 -11.27 6.52
CA THR A 238 -8.05 -10.20 5.52
C THR A 238 -9.42 -9.52 5.60
N THR A 239 -9.46 -8.38 6.27
CA THR A 239 -10.70 -7.59 6.48
C THR A 239 -10.65 -6.33 5.62
N GLU A 240 -11.71 -6.08 4.85
CA GLU A 240 -11.83 -4.89 4.01
C GLU A 240 -12.54 -3.74 4.74
N VAL A 241 -12.24 -2.51 4.35
CA VAL A 241 -12.99 -1.32 4.78
C VAL A 241 -14.36 -1.34 4.13
N GLU A 242 -15.38 -1.16 4.95
CA GLU A 242 -16.74 -1.02 4.46
C GLU A 242 -16.85 0.22 3.56
N ASN A 243 -17.51 0.08 2.42
CA ASN A 243 -17.68 1.17 1.45
C ASN A 243 -16.37 1.79 0.96
N PHE A 244 -15.30 0.99 0.88
CA PHE A 244 -13.99 1.42 0.36
C PHE A 244 -14.13 2.25 -0.93
N ARG A 245 -13.44 3.40 -0.97
CA ARG A 245 -13.48 4.32 -2.12
C ARG A 245 -12.26 4.13 -3.04
N PRO A 246 -12.38 3.34 -4.13
CA PRO A 246 -11.35 3.29 -5.16
C PRO A 246 -11.30 4.61 -5.95
N GLY A 247 -10.22 4.81 -6.69
CA GLY A 247 -10.07 5.94 -7.59
C GLY A 247 -8.83 6.76 -7.31
N TYR A 248 -8.85 8.00 -7.81
CA TYR A 248 -7.75 8.93 -7.68
C TYR A 248 -7.55 9.35 -6.23
N PHE A 249 -6.29 9.53 -5.85
CA PHE A 249 -5.89 10.19 -4.61
C PHE A 249 -4.67 11.07 -4.84
N ASP A 250 -4.52 12.09 -4.00
CA ASP A 250 -3.40 13.02 -3.94
C ASP A 250 -3.26 13.53 -2.51
N MET A 251 -2.17 13.12 -1.88
CA MET A 251 -1.76 13.56 -0.55
C MET A 251 -0.50 14.41 -0.71
N HIS A 252 -0.58 15.66 -0.29
CA HIS A 252 0.56 16.56 -0.23
C HIS A 252 1.27 16.36 1.10
N ILE A 253 2.59 16.29 1.08
CA ILE A 253 3.42 15.98 2.25
C ILE A 253 4.46 17.08 2.39
N GLN A 254 4.44 17.76 3.54
CA GLN A 254 5.44 18.76 3.90
C GLN A 254 6.62 18.12 4.60
N ARG A 255 6.36 17.35 5.66
CA ARG A 255 7.41 16.80 6.53
C ARG A 255 7.07 15.41 7.01
N MET A 256 8.12 14.62 7.25
CA MET A 256 8.05 13.32 7.90
C MET A 256 9.27 13.14 8.79
N GLY A 257 9.07 12.66 10.01
CA GLY A 257 10.15 12.56 10.98
C GLY A 257 9.77 11.79 12.23
N PHE A 258 10.62 11.89 13.26
CA PHE A 258 10.34 11.38 14.60
C PHE A 258 9.78 12.46 15.51
N TYR A 259 9.05 12.04 16.54
CA TYR A 259 8.64 12.93 17.63
C TYR A 259 8.91 12.32 19.00
N VAL A 260 9.07 13.19 20.00
CA VAL A 260 9.09 12.87 21.43
C VAL A 260 7.97 13.66 22.10
N LYS A 261 7.14 12.99 22.91
CA LYS A 261 6.07 13.61 23.72
C LYS A 261 6.71 14.39 24.87
N ASP A 262 6.10 15.51 25.21
CA ASP A 262 6.39 16.33 26.39
C ASP A 262 7.79 17.00 26.40
N GLU A 263 8.46 17.08 25.25
CA GLU A 263 9.66 17.89 25.08
C GLU A 263 9.40 19.12 24.21
N SER A 264 10.08 20.22 24.53
CA SER A 264 9.99 21.46 23.76
C SER A 264 10.75 21.34 22.44
N ASP A 265 10.18 21.93 21.39
CA ASP A 265 10.62 21.85 20.01
C ASP A 265 12.11 22.23 19.83
N SER A 266 12.92 21.28 19.37
CA SER A 266 14.29 21.54 18.92
C SER A 266 14.38 21.19 17.44
N LEU A 267 14.48 22.21 16.59
CA LEU A 267 14.65 22.03 15.15
C LEU A 267 16.07 21.55 14.89
N GLY A 268 16.26 20.23 14.86
CA GLY A 268 17.51 19.62 14.40
C GLY A 268 17.76 19.89 12.92
N GLU A 269 19.04 19.98 12.53
CA GLU A 269 19.43 20.12 11.14
C GLU A 269 18.92 18.92 10.32
N THR A 270 18.18 19.20 9.25
CA THR A 270 17.59 18.15 8.40
C THR A 270 18.64 17.63 7.42
N VAL A 271 19.31 16.54 7.78
CA VAL A 271 20.19 15.80 6.86
C VAL A 271 19.37 14.66 6.25
N VAL A 272 19.07 14.77 4.94
CA VAL A 272 18.36 13.72 4.21
C VAL A 272 19.23 12.45 4.19
N PRO A 273 18.77 11.34 4.79
CA PRO A 273 19.56 10.13 4.94
C PRO A 273 19.89 9.52 3.58
N ASP A 274 21.07 8.92 3.48
CA ASP A 274 21.47 8.17 2.29
C ASP A 274 20.71 6.84 2.20
N THR A 275 20.21 6.55 1.01
CA THR A 275 19.51 5.31 0.69
C THR A 275 20.27 4.54 -0.37
N LEU A 276 20.30 3.22 -0.23
CA LEU A 276 20.88 2.35 -1.24
C LEU A 276 20.29 2.61 -2.62
N THR A 277 21.13 2.55 -3.65
CA THR A 277 20.64 2.60 -5.03
C THR A 277 19.80 1.36 -5.35
N LYS A 278 18.96 1.45 -6.39
CA LYS A 278 18.12 0.30 -6.81
C LYS A 278 18.99 -0.89 -7.23
N GLU A 279 20.11 -0.62 -7.87
CA GLU A 279 21.08 -1.59 -8.34
C GLU A 279 21.77 -2.30 -7.16
N GLU A 280 22.17 -1.57 -6.12
CA GLU A 280 22.75 -2.15 -4.91
C GLU A 280 21.74 -2.97 -4.11
N ALA A 281 20.52 -2.45 -3.97
CA ALA A 281 19.42 -3.17 -3.34
C ALA A 281 19.11 -4.48 -4.10
N ASP A 282 19.26 -4.49 -5.43
CA ASP A 282 19.08 -5.67 -6.27
C ASP A 282 20.26 -6.66 -6.16
N ARG A 283 21.48 -6.16 -5.98
CA ARG A 283 22.67 -6.99 -5.74
C ARG A 283 22.61 -7.71 -4.40
N LYS A 284 22.07 -7.09 -3.35
CA LYS A 284 21.92 -7.71 -2.01
C LYS A 284 20.84 -8.80 -1.93
N ARG A 285 20.06 -9.02 -2.99
CA ARG A 285 18.99 -10.05 -3.00
C ARG A 285 19.58 -11.47 -2.96
N PRO A 286 18.96 -12.42 -2.23
CA PRO A 286 19.39 -13.81 -2.21
C PRO A 286 19.33 -14.44 -3.61
N PHE A 287 20.26 -15.36 -3.89
CA PHE A 287 20.46 -15.95 -5.23
C PHE A 287 19.19 -16.62 -5.79
N ILE A 288 18.46 -17.38 -4.95
CA ILE A 288 17.21 -18.04 -5.35
C ILE A 288 16.18 -17.03 -5.86
N LEU A 289 16.08 -15.86 -5.22
CA LEU A 289 15.17 -14.81 -5.66
C LEU A 289 15.60 -14.23 -7.02
N LYS A 290 16.91 -14.05 -7.25
CA LYS A 290 17.45 -13.61 -8.55
C LYS A 290 17.10 -14.58 -9.67
N LEU A 291 17.16 -15.89 -9.42
CA LEU A 291 16.79 -16.92 -10.39
C LEU A 291 15.28 -16.93 -10.70
N LEU A 292 14.43 -16.71 -9.69
CA LEU A 292 12.97 -16.72 -9.85
C LEU A 292 12.40 -15.43 -10.45
N LEU A 293 13.10 -14.30 -10.32
CA LEU A 293 12.60 -12.98 -10.74
C LEU A 293 12.21 -12.89 -12.23
N PRO A 294 12.99 -13.40 -13.21
CA PRO A 294 12.58 -13.37 -14.61
C PRO A 294 11.27 -14.13 -14.87
N VAL A 295 11.11 -15.30 -14.24
CA VAL A 295 9.91 -16.11 -14.31
C VAL A 295 8.74 -15.38 -13.65
N ALA A 296 8.96 -14.81 -12.46
CA ALA A 296 7.96 -13.99 -11.78
C ALA A 296 7.54 -12.78 -12.63
N LYS A 297 8.48 -12.04 -13.23
CA LYS A 297 8.16 -10.91 -14.13
C LYS A 297 7.33 -11.34 -15.34
N LEU A 298 7.51 -12.56 -15.82
CA LEU A 298 6.69 -13.11 -16.90
C LEU A 298 5.23 -13.30 -16.46
N PHE A 299 4.99 -13.81 -15.24
CA PHE A 299 3.64 -14.08 -14.73
C PHE A 299 2.97 -12.84 -14.11
N PHE A 300 3.73 -11.96 -13.46
CA PHE A 300 3.28 -10.76 -12.74
C PHE A 300 3.57 -9.49 -13.53
N SER A 301 3.22 -9.51 -14.81
CA SER A 301 3.34 -8.31 -15.64
C SER A 301 2.15 -7.40 -15.38
N GLU A 302 2.41 -6.23 -14.79
CA GLU A 302 1.41 -5.17 -14.59
C GLU A 302 0.68 -4.83 -15.91
N LYS A 303 1.43 -4.78 -17.03
CA LYS A 303 0.86 -4.59 -18.38
C LYS A 303 -0.14 -5.69 -18.75
N ALA A 304 0.09 -6.94 -18.35
CA ALA A 304 -0.83 -8.04 -18.59
C ALA A 304 -2.09 -7.95 -17.71
N ASN A 305 -1.93 -7.60 -16.43
CA ASN A 305 -3.05 -7.41 -15.51
C ASN A 305 -3.96 -6.26 -15.99
N ARG A 306 -3.38 -5.15 -16.46
CA ARG A 306 -4.13 -4.03 -17.06
C ARG A 306 -4.92 -4.46 -18.28
N ARG A 307 -4.35 -5.30 -19.15
CA ARG A 307 -5.08 -5.85 -20.31
C ARG A 307 -6.23 -6.75 -19.88
N ARG A 308 -6.02 -7.60 -18.86
CA ARG A 308 -7.08 -8.47 -18.32
C ARG A 308 -8.23 -7.65 -17.72
N SER A 309 -7.91 -6.62 -16.91
CA SER A 309 -8.92 -5.69 -16.36
C SER A 309 -9.65 -4.92 -17.47
N ALA A 310 -8.94 -4.38 -18.47
CA ALA A 310 -9.57 -3.72 -19.61
C ALA A 310 -10.49 -4.65 -20.40
N MET A 311 -10.06 -5.89 -20.64
CA MET A 311 -10.89 -6.92 -21.29
C MET A 311 -12.13 -7.25 -20.46
N LYS A 312 -11.97 -7.37 -19.13
CA LYS A 312 -13.08 -7.58 -18.19
C LYS A 312 -14.10 -6.43 -18.29
N ILE A 313 -13.65 -5.18 -18.26
CA ILE A 313 -14.52 -4.00 -18.40
C ILE A 313 -15.26 -4.01 -19.74
N LEU A 314 -14.59 -4.29 -20.86
CA LEU A 314 -15.24 -4.34 -22.17
C LEU A 314 -16.27 -5.47 -22.25
N ARG A 315 -16.01 -6.61 -21.64
CA ARG A 315 -16.93 -7.76 -21.66
C ARG A 315 -18.12 -7.56 -20.72
N GLU A 316 -17.86 -7.19 -19.48
CA GLU A 316 -18.88 -7.14 -18.42
C GLU A 316 -19.67 -5.83 -18.44
N LYS A 317 -19.00 -4.67 -18.62
CA LYS A 317 -19.68 -3.36 -18.57
C LYS A 317 -20.19 -2.88 -19.92
N ARG A 318 -19.58 -3.34 -21.01
CA ARG A 318 -19.96 -2.93 -22.38
C ARG A 318 -20.58 -4.07 -23.19
N ASN A 319 -20.82 -5.23 -22.59
CA ASN A 319 -21.40 -6.41 -23.23
C ASN A 319 -20.72 -6.78 -24.56
N MET A 320 -19.39 -6.59 -24.66
CA MET A 320 -18.66 -6.95 -25.86
C MET A 320 -18.22 -8.42 -25.81
N SER A 321 -18.36 -9.12 -26.94
CA SER A 321 -17.71 -10.43 -27.10
C SER A 321 -16.19 -10.28 -27.07
N ARG A 322 -15.47 -11.37 -26.76
CA ARG A 322 -13.99 -11.36 -26.70
C ARG A 322 -13.38 -10.91 -28.02
N VAL A 323 -13.92 -11.38 -29.15
CA VAL A 323 -13.47 -10.99 -30.49
C VAL A 323 -13.71 -9.51 -30.73
N ARG A 324 -14.91 -8.99 -30.41
CA ARG A 324 -15.24 -7.58 -30.57
C ARG A 324 -14.35 -6.68 -29.72
N ALA A 325 -14.02 -7.08 -28.49
CA ALA A 325 -13.10 -6.36 -27.63
C ALA A 325 -11.66 -6.34 -28.17
N ILE A 326 -11.20 -7.44 -28.79
CA ILE A 326 -9.89 -7.50 -29.47
C ILE A 326 -9.88 -6.56 -30.68
N LEU A 327 -10.91 -6.63 -31.53
CA LEU A 327 -11.08 -5.76 -32.69
C LEU A 327 -11.17 -4.29 -32.28
N PHE A 328 -11.87 -3.98 -31.18
CA PHE A 328 -11.89 -2.64 -30.59
C PHE A 328 -10.48 -2.18 -30.21
N GLY A 329 -9.69 -3.02 -29.55
CA GLY A 329 -8.30 -2.72 -29.21
C GLY A 329 -7.42 -2.48 -30.45
N ILE A 330 -7.63 -3.23 -31.54
CA ILE A 330 -6.95 -3.00 -32.83
C ILE A 330 -7.38 -1.64 -33.41
N LYS A 331 -8.69 -1.36 -33.45
CA LYS A 331 -9.23 -0.10 -33.98
C LYS A 331 -8.65 1.12 -33.25
N VAL A 332 -8.55 1.06 -31.92
CA VAL A 332 -7.93 2.13 -31.11
C VAL A 332 -6.44 2.30 -31.45
N ARG A 333 -5.68 1.21 -31.64
CA ARG A 333 -4.25 1.28 -32.01
C ARG A 333 -3.99 1.67 -33.45
N LYS A 334 -4.93 1.41 -34.36
CA LYS A 334 -4.81 1.76 -35.78
C LYS A 334 -4.59 3.26 -35.97
N GLY A 335 -5.22 4.10 -35.15
CA GLY A 335 -5.07 5.55 -35.22
C GLY A 335 -3.66 6.06 -34.95
N SER A 336 -2.87 5.37 -34.11
CA SER A 336 -1.52 5.81 -33.75
C SER A 336 -0.40 5.05 -34.45
N MET A 337 -0.65 3.80 -34.89
CA MET A 337 0.40 2.92 -35.43
C MET A 337 0.11 2.40 -36.85
N GLY A 338 -1.04 2.72 -37.44
CA GLY A 338 -1.50 2.12 -38.69
C GLY A 338 -2.03 0.69 -38.53
N THR A 339 -2.62 0.16 -39.61
CA THR A 339 -3.36 -1.11 -39.57
C THR A 339 -2.44 -2.31 -39.32
N VAL A 340 -1.42 -2.50 -40.16
CA VAL A 340 -0.54 -3.69 -40.09
C VAL A 340 0.21 -3.76 -38.75
N PRO A 341 0.87 -2.69 -38.26
CA PRO A 341 1.55 -2.73 -36.97
C PRO A 341 0.58 -2.99 -35.81
N SER A 342 -0.65 -2.47 -35.86
CA SER A 342 -1.65 -2.70 -34.81
C SER A 342 -2.10 -4.18 -34.72
N VAL A 343 -2.25 -4.86 -35.86
CA VAL A 343 -2.59 -6.29 -35.94
C VAL A 343 -1.41 -7.12 -35.44
N MET A 344 -0.20 -6.88 -35.94
CA MET A 344 1.02 -7.58 -35.51
C MET A 344 1.26 -7.44 -34.01
N LYS A 345 1.08 -6.24 -33.45
CA LYS A 345 1.17 -6.01 -32.00
C LYS A 345 0.14 -6.82 -31.22
N THR A 346 -1.07 -6.94 -31.76
CA THR A 346 -2.16 -7.71 -31.13
C THR A 346 -1.85 -9.20 -31.15
N MET A 347 -1.38 -9.73 -32.29
CA MET A 347 -0.93 -11.12 -32.41
C MET A 347 0.22 -11.43 -31.45
N GLY A 348 1.20 -10.54 -31.32
CA GLY A 348 2.28 -10.69 -30.35
C GLY A 348 1.79 -10.70 -28.90
N ILE A 349 0.81 -9.86 -28.54
CA ILE A 349 0.18 -9.88 -27.21
C ILE A 349 -0.53 -11.21 -26.97
N LEU A 350 -1.33 -11.68 -27.94
CA LEU A 350 -2.05 -12.95 -27.83
C LEU A 350 -1.08 -14.13 -27.72
N GLY A 351 0.01 -14.13 -28.50
CA GLY A 351 1.06 -15.14 -28.43
C GLY A 351 1.70 -15.22 -27.04
N VAL A 352 2.12 -14.08 -26.48
CA VAL A 352 2.71 -14.02 -25.13
C VAL A 352 1.71 -14.46 -24.06
N ASP A 353 0.44 -14.03 -24.16
CA ASP A 353 -0.58 -14.39 -23.17
C ASP A 353 -0.97 -15.88 -23.25
N SER A 354 -1.03 -16.47 -24.46
CA SER A 354 -1.20 -17.92 -24.68
C SER A 354 -0.03 -18.71 -24.13
N PHE A 355 1.21 -18.31 -24.44
CA PHE A 355 2.42 -18.94 -23.92
C PHE A 355 2.45 -18.95 -22.39
N ARG A 356 2.14 -17.82 -21.75
CA ARG A 356 2.01 -17.73 -20.28
C ARG A 356 0.95 -18.67 -19.72
N SER A 357 -0.18 -18.81 -20.41
CA SER A 357 -1.25 -19.72 -19.99
C SER A 357 -0.79 -21.17 -20.03
N VAL A 358 -0.13 -21.58 -21.12
CA VAL A 358 0.43 -22.93 -21.28
C VAL A 358 1.52 -23.19 -20.23
N LEU A 359 2.50 -22.29 -20.11
CA LEU A 359 3.59 -22.42 -19.14
C LEU A 359 3.07 -22.44 -17.70
N GLY A 360 2.10 -21.60 -17.36
CA GLY A 360 1.49 -21.60 -16.02
C GLY A 360 0.73 -22.88 -15.72
N THR A 361 0.11 -23.49 -16.74
CA THR A 361 -0.55 -24.80 -16.61
C THR A 361 0.48 -25.91 -16.45
N ALA A 362 1.53 -25.92 -17.27
CA ALA A 362 2.64 -26.85 -17.16
C ALA A 362 3.30 -26.78 -15.76
N LEU A 363 3.58 -25.58 -15.26
CA LEU A 363 4.16 -25.38 -13.93
C LEU A 363 3.24 -25.88 -12.80
N LYS A 364 1.92 -25.67 -12.94
CA LYS A 364 0.93 -26.22 -11.99
C LYS A 364 0.96 -27.74 -11.95
N VAL A 365 1.01 -28.37 -13.12
CA VAL A 365 1.02 -29.83 -13.25
C VAL A 365 2.34 -30.42 -12.76
N VAL A 366 3.48 -29.84 -13.15
CA VAL A 366 4.81 -30.39 -12.87
C VAL A 366 5.28 -30.10 -11.44
N LEU A 367 4.98 -28.92 -10.88
CA LEU A 367 5.48 -28.53 -9.55
C LEU A 367 4.38 -28.50 -8.49
N ILE A 368 3.29 -27.80 -8.76
CA ILE A 368 2.31 -27.48 -7.71
C ILE A 368 1.51 -28.73 -7.30
N TYR A 369 1.06 -29.54 -8.26
CA TYR A 369 0.27 -30.72 -7.96
C TYR A 369 1.08 -31.80 -7.21
N PRO A 370 2.33 -32.14 -7.59
CA PRO A 370 3.16 -33.05 -6.82
C PRO A 370 3.45 -32.54 -5.42
N LEU A 371 3.79 -31.25 -5.24
CA LEU A 371 4.03 -30.68 -3.91
C LEU A 371 2.77 -30.70 -3.02
N ARG A 372 1.59 -30.45 -3.60
CA ARG A 372 0.32 -30.58 -2.87
C ARG A 372 0.05 -32.02 -2.47
N LEU A 373 0.31 -32.98 -3.37
CA LEU A 373 0.15 -34.40 -3.09
C LEU A 373 1.09 -34.83 -1.94
N LEU A 374 2.37 -34.46 -2.00
CA LEU A 374 3.34 -34.70 -0.93
C LEU A 374 2.89 -34.08 0.40
N GLY A 375 2.37 -32.86 0.38
CA GLY A 375 1.83 -32.20 1.57
C GLY A 375 0.58 -32.87 2.14
N ILE A 376 -0.25 -33.53 1.32
CA ILE A 376 -1.36 -34.37 1.78
C ILE A 376 -0.81 -35.64 2.42
N VAL A 377 0.08 -36.37 1.72
CA VAL A 377 0.72 -37.60 2.21
C VAL A 377 1.39 -37.37 3.57
N PHE A 378 2.18 -36.30 3.70
CA PHE A 378 2.86 -35.96 4.95
C PHE A 378 1.89 -35.64 6.10
N ARG A 379 0.76 -34.97 5.81
CA ARG A 379 -0.28 -34.71 6.82
C ARG A 379 -0.98 -35.99 7.26
N THR A 380 -1.27 -36.89 6.33
CA THR A 380 -1.84 -38.21 6.63
C THR A 380 -0.89 -39.02 7.52
N ILE A 381 0.41 -39.05 7.20
CA ILE A 381 1.44 -39.71 8.02
C ILE A 381 1.49 -39.10 9.43
N LYS A 382 1.57 -37.77 9.55
CA LYS A 382 1.57 -37.09 10.86
C LYS A 382 0.33 -37.42 11.69
N LYS A 383 -0.84 -37.48 11.07
CA LYS A 383 -2.09 -37.85 11.74
C LYS A 383 -2.08 -39.30 12.21
N ALA A 384 -1.57 -40.23 11.38
CA ALA A 384 -1.40 -41.63 11.75
C ALA A 384 -0.41 -41.83 12.91
N LEU A 385 0.57 -40.94 13.04
CA LEU A 385 1.53 -40.91 14.16
C LEU A 385 1.02 -40.19 15.41
N GLY A 386 -0.26 -39.79 15.47
CA GLY A 386 -0.85 -39.10 16.63
C GLY A 386 -0.34 -37.65 16.83
N MET A 387 0.36 -37.07 15.85
CA MET A 387 0.87 -35.71 15.95
C MET A 387 -0.25 -34.68 15.71
N LYS A 388 -0.28 -33.61 16.50
CA LYS A 388 -1.21 -32.49 16.29
C LYS A 388 -0.86 -31.78 14.97
N VAL A 389 -1.74 -31.89 13.98
CA VAL A 389 -1.60 -31.19 12.69
C VAL A 389 -2.32 -29.84 12.79
N GLN A 390 -1.58 -28.74 12.62
CA GLN A 390 -2.22 -27.43 12.47
C GLN A 390 -3.02 -27.40 11.18
N VAL A 391 -4.28 -26.99 11.27
CA VAL A 391 -5.12 -26.71 10.10
C VAL A 391 -4.43 -25.61 9.31
N PRO A 392 -4.20 -25.78 8.00
CA PRO A 392 -3.60 -24.72 7.21
C PRO A 392 -4.47 -23.45 7.32
N LEU A 393 -3.82 -22.29 7.40
CA LEU A 393 -4.43 -20.94 7.42
C LEU A 393 -5.16 -20.57 6.10
N ARG A 394 -5.73 -21.56 5.42
CA ARG A 394 -6.16 -21.49 4.03
C ARG A 394 -7.54 -22.10 3.77
N GLU A 395 -8.25 -22.48 4.81
CA GLU A 395 -9.68 -22.73 4.76
C GLU A 395 -10.43 -21.44 5.09
#